data_AF-A0A518HVZ7-F1
#
_entry.id   AF-A0A518HVZ7-F1
#
_cell.length_a   1.000
_cell.length_b   1.000
_cell.length_c   1.000
_cell.angle_alpha   90.00
_cell.angle_beta   90.00
_cell.angle_gamma   90.00
#
_symmetry.space_group_name_H-M   'P 1'
#
loop_
_entity.id
_entity.type
_entity.pdbx_description
1 polymer ?
#
loop_
_entity_poly.entity_id
_entity_poly.type
_entity_poly.pdbx_seq_one_letter_code
_entity_poly.pdbx_strand_id
1 'polypeptide(L)'
;MRFDFVANQRPYRSNLLLVVVAAVLLDCRSSAAEPVAVPLAPSSLPSGDGIAAEVLGTKQRQQHPAFIFSDDFESGGIGDQWDETRNPNGNTLSLVSLKDDTAPIGSRSLKVTAHLGKDTGGGMTKWFPSAPDVFVRFYVRFAPDSDYIHHFVTLRANRGLTGGDRWSGFGGAGNRPPGDQRFSTALEPWGNWSKWPAPGRWNFYSYWHQMKASPDGRYWGNGFRPETQPNISKDQWICCEFMLRHNTPGQADGEQAYWIDGELRGHWKGFNWRTDQALQANALTLESYVTDRWTKNPINVVYFDNLVIASQYIGPEKPR
;
A
#
# COMPACT_ATOMS: atom_id res chain seq x y z
N MET A 1 -74.18 19.68 -2.70
CA MET A 1 -75.15 20.58 -3.34
C MET A 1 -74.37 21.74 -3.94
N ARG A 2 -74.27 21.77 -5.28
CA ARG A 2 -74.74 22.86 -6.17
C ARG A 2 -74.14 24.23 -5.85
N PHE A 3 -73.09 24.64 -6.56
CA PHE A 3 -73.05 25.27 -7.90
C PHE A 3 -73.63 26.68 -7.89
N ASP A 4 -72.75 27.65 -8.20
CA ASP A 4 -73.09 28.81 -9.01
C ASP A 4 -72.01 28.99 -10.09
N PHE A 5 -72.49 29.09 -11.33
CA PHE A 5 -71.77 29.51 -12.54
C PHE A 5 -71.63 31.05 -12.49
N VAL A 6 -70.69 31.72 -13.17
CA VAL A 6 -70.90 32.22 -14.53
C VAL A 6 -69.61 32.87 -15.10
N ALA A 7 -69.38 32.60 -16.39
CA ALA A 7 -68.71 33.36 -17.47
C ALA A 7 -67.20 33.67 -17.50
N ASN A 8 -66.53 32.94 -18.42
CA ASN A 8 -65.80 33.43 -19.60
C ASN A 8 -65.11 34.81 -19.55
N GLN A 9 -63.79 34.84 -19.79
CA GLN A 9 -63.15 35.52 -20.95
C GLN A 9 -61.72 34.98 -21.21
N ARG A 10 -61.27 35.18 -22.45
CA ARG A 10 -60.18 34.55 -23.24
C ARG A 10 -58.72 34.90 -22.79
N PRO A 11 -57.68 34.26 -23.38
CA PRO A 11 -56.44 33.92 -22.70
C PRO A 11 -55.38 35.01 -22.78
N TYR A 12 -54.63 35.20 -21.69
CA TYR A 12 -53.35 35.90 -21.73
C TYR A 12 -52.21 34.88 -21.68
N ARG A 13 -51.43 34.88 -22.77
CA ARG A 13 -50.14 34.20 -22.87
C ARG A 13 -49.18 34.81 -21.85
N SER A 14 -48.84 34.07 -20.80
CA SER A 14 -47.65 34.36 -20.00
C SER A 14 -46.47 33.59 -20.58
N ASN A 15 -45.53 34.34 -21.17
CA ASN A 15 -44.22 33.80 -21.51
C ASN A 15 -43.49 33.49 -20.19
N LEU A 16 -43.42 32.21 -19.83
CA LEU A 16 -42.57 31.73 -18.76
C LEU A 16 -41.12 31.96 -19.19
N LEU A 17 -40.47 32.94 -18.56
CA LEU A 17 -39.04 33.21 -18.74
C LEU A 17 -38.27 32.02 -18.17
N LEU A 18 -37.83 31.10 -19.03
CA LEU A 18 -36.94 30.02 -18.66
C LEU A 18 -35.55 30.63 -18.38
N VAL A 19 -35.21 30.81 -17.11
CA VAL A 19 -33.85 31.16 -16.71
C VAL A 19 -32.98 29.92 -16.94
N VAL A 20 -32.30 29.89 -18.09
CA VAL A 20 -31.22 28.94 -18.33
C VAL A 20 -30.04 29.40 -17.47
N VAL A 21 -29.88 28.76 -16.30
CA VAL A 21 -28.60 28.82 -15.58
C VAL A 21 -27.61 28.03 -16.43
N ALA A 22 -26.82 28.76 -17.24
CA ALA A 22 -25.65 28.19 -17.87
C ALA A 22 -24.68 27.80 -16.74
N ALA A 23 -24.68 26.51 -16.39
CA ALA A 23 -23.58 25.94 -15.62
C ALA A 23 -22.34 26.07 -16.50
N VAL A 24 -21.52 27.09 -16.22
CA VAL A 24 -20.15 27.12 -16.70
C VAL A 24 -19.48 25.92 -16.05
N LEU A 25 -19.37 24.84 -16.81
CA LEU A 25 -18.42 23.79 -16.54
C LEU A 25 -17.05 24.47 -16.62
N LEU A 26 -16.55 24.96 -15.48
CA LEU A 26 -15.12 25.14 -15.32
C LEU A 26 -14.53 23.74 -15.47
N ASP A 27 -14.08 23.44 -16.69
CA ASP A 27 -13.17 22.35 -16.99
C ASP A 27 -11.89 22.67 -16.22
N CYS A 28 -11.89 22.34 -14.93
CA CYS A 28 -10.74 22.43 -14.06
C CYS A 28 -9.83 21.29 -14.48
N ARG A 29 -9.18 21.47 -15.64
CA ARG A 29 -7.97 20.75 -15.97
C ARG A 29 -6.96 21.18 -14.93
N SER A 30 -6.95 20.48 -13.80
CA SER A 30 -5.81 20.52 -12.91
C SER A 30 -4.66 20.04 -13.79
N SER A 31 -3.83 20.96 -14.23
CA SER A 31 -2.47 20.65 -14.62
C SER A 31 -1.82 20.11 -13.36
N ALA A 32 -2.03 18.83 -13.07
CA ALA A 32 -1.26 18.12 -12.07
C ALA A 32 0.18 18.28 -12.51
N ALA A 33 0.91 19.14 -11.81
CA ALA A 33 2.34 19.30 -11.99
C ALA A 33 2.94 17.90 -12.06
N GLU A 34 3.82 17.67 -13.05
CA GLU A 34 4.45 16.37 -13.21
C GLU A 34 5.05 15.95 -11.87
N PRO A 35 4.71 14.76 -11.35
CA PRO A 35 5.18 14.38 -10.06
C PRO A 35 6.66 14.03 -10.18
N VAL A 36 7.47 14.97 -9.73
CA VAL A 36 8.94 15.00 -9.83
C VAL A 36 9.52 13.72 -9.23
N ALA A 37 10.30 13.00 -10.03
CA ALA A 37 11.10 11.87 -9.55
C ALA A 37 12.03 12.36 -8.43
N VAL A 38 12.15 11.60 -7.34
CA VAL A 38 13.01 12.01 -6.23
C VAL A 38 14.41 11.46 -6.50
N PRO A 39 15.44 12.33 -6.60
CA PRO A 39 16.81 11.88 -6.87
C PRO A 39 17.24 10.76 -5.93
N LEU A 40 17.89 9.74 -6.49
CA LEU A 40 18.42 8.62 -5.72
C LEU A 40 19.72 9.02 -5.03
N ALA A 41 19.95 8.55 -3.81
CA ALA A 41 21.24 8.67 -3.16
C ALA A 41 22.20 7.58 -3.68
N PRO A 42 23.53 7.82 -3.71
CA PRO A 42 24.51 6.75 -3.81
C PRO A 42 24.28 5.72 -2.69
N SER A 43 24.25 4.45 -3.06
CA SER A 43 23.91 3.36 -2.15
C SER A 43 25.02 2.32 -2.05
N SER A 44 25.26 1.89 -0.81
CA SER A 44 26.08 0.72 -0.48
C SER A 44 25.20 -0.45 -0.02
N LEU A 45 23.88 -0.35 -0.18
CA LEU A 45 22.97 -1.42 0.19
C LEU A 45 23.15 -2.60 -0.78
N PRO A 46 22.97 -3.84 -0.28
CA PRO A 46 23.14 -5.05 -1.09
C PRO A 46 22.09 -5.15 -2.21
N SER A 47 22.33 -6.05 -3.14
CA SER A 47 21.39 -6.48 -4.20
C SER A 47 21.67 -7.95 -4.52
N GLY A 48 20.68 -8.65 -5.07
CA GLY A 48 20.77 -10.09 -5.32
C GLY A 48 20.59 -10.90 -4.04
N ASP A 49 21.46 -11.87 -3.80
CA ASP A 49 21.35 -12.79 -2.66
C ASP A 49 21.46 -12.03 -1.31
N GLY A 50 20.58 -12.36 -0.38
CA GLY A 50 20.60 -11.89 1.01
C GLY A 50 20.55 -13.08 1.97
N ILE A 51 20.14 -12.85 3.23
CA ILE A 51 20.11 -13.92 4.25
C ILE A 51 19.18 -15.10 3.89
N ALA A 52 18.22 -14.91 2.98
CA ALA A 52 17.34 -15.98 2.50
C ALA A 52 18.07 -17.02 1.62
N ALA A 53 19.23 -16.67 1.05
CA ALA A 53 20.05 -17.63 0.29
C ALA A 53 20.72 -18.69 1.19
N GLU A 54 20.91 -18.38 2.47
CA GLU A 54 21.59 -19.24 3.45
C GLU A 54 20.63 -19.97 4.40
N VAL A 55 19.42 -19.43 4.58
CA VAL A 55 18.44 -19.90 5.56
C VAL A 55 17.23 -20.53 4.86
N LEU A 56 17.23 -21.85 4.76
CA LEU A 56 16.23 -22.61 4.00
C LEU A 56 15.06 -23.08 4.90
N GLY A 57 13.85 -22.70 4.50
CA GLY A 57 12.61 -23.12 5.14
C GLY A 57 12.32 -22.48 6.50
N THR A 58 11.11 -22.75 7.00
CA THR A 58 10.50 -22.01 8.13
C THR A 58 11.20 -22.26 9.46
N LYS A 59 11.65 -23.49 9.72
CA LYS A 59 12.33 -23.83 10.98
C LYS A 59 13.67 -23.10 11.13
N GLN A 60 14.47 -23.02 10.05
CA GLN A 60 15.76 -22.33 10.11
C GLN A 60 15.55 -20.81 10.28
N ARG A 61 14.54 -20.23 9.63
CA ARG A 61 14.19 -18.81 9.83
C ARG A 61 13.81 -18.49 11.26
N GLN A 62 12.96 -19.30 11.87
CA GLN A 62 12.55 -19.11 13.27
C GLN A 62 13.74 -19.15 14.26
N GLN A 63 14.85 -19.80 13.89
CA GLN A 63 16.05 -19.89 14.70
C GLN A 63 17.08 -18.80 14.38
N HIS A 64 16.98 -18.15 13.22
CA HIS A 64 17.96 -17.19 12.75
C HIS A 64 17.65 -15.79 13.31
N PRO A 65 18.60 -15.13 14.01
CA PRO A 65 18.32 -13.94 14.82
C PRO A 65 17.92 -12.70 14.01
N ALA A 66 18.19 -12.69 12.70
CA ALA A 66 17.77 -11.59 11.84
C ALA A 66 16.29 -11.66 11.43
N PHE A 67 15.64 -12.83 11.48
CA PHE A 67 14.22 -12.94 11.11
C PHE A 67 13.34 -12.61 12.32
N ILE A 68 12.40 -11.69 12.11
CA ILE A 68 11.47 -11.21 13.15
C ILE A 68 10.12 -11.90 13.01
N PHE A 69 9.64 -12.06 11.79
CA PHE A 69 8.37 -12.72 11.47
C PHE A 69 8.43 -13.31 10.06
N SER A 70 7.75 -14.42 9.83
CA SER A 70 7.57 -14.98 8.50
C SER A 70 6.28 -15.77 8.39
N ASP A 71 5.63 -15.67 7.24
CA ASP A 71 4.50 -16.52 6.86
C ASP A 71 4.72 -17.00 5.42
N ASP A 72 5.00 -18.29 5.27
CA ASP A 72 5.14 -18.97 3.97
C ASP A 72 3.79 -19.40 3.41
N PHE A 73 2.72 -19.21 4.17
CA PHE A 73 1.37 -19.66 3.86
C PHE A 73 1.26 -21.16 3.58
N GLU A 74 2.21 -22.02 3.97
CA GLU A 74 2.16 -23.47 3.71
C GLU A 74 1.43 -24.24 4.82
N SER A 75 1.38 -23.70 6.03
CA SER A 75 0.75 -24.32 7.20
C SER A 75 -0.31 -23.42 7.85
N GLY A 76 -1.21 -24.01 8.64
CA GLY A 76 -2.28 -23.28 9.30
C GLY A 76 -3.38 -22.75 8.36
N GLY A 77 -4.34 -22.05 8.96
CA GLY A 77 -5.43 -21.31 8.33
C GLY A 77 -5.14 -19.81 8.15
N ILE A 78 -6.10 -19.11 7.56
CA ILE A 78 -5.99 -17.67 7.27
C ILE A 78 -5.96 -16.90 8.58
N GLY A 79 -4.88 -16.15 8.80
CA GLY A 79 -4.74 -15.28 9.96
C GLY A 79 -4.16 -15.95 11.20
N ASP A 80 -3.89 -17.26 11.18
CA ASP A 80 -3.40 -17.99 12.36
C ASP A 80 -2.09 -17.43 12.94
N GLN A 81 -1.22 -16.90 12.07
CA GLN A 81 0.07 -16.30 12.47
C GLN A 81 -0.01 -14.78 12.68
N TRP A 82 -1.17 -14.18 12.44
CA TRP A 82 -1.39 -12.74 12.38
C TRP A 82 -2.18 -12.25 13.59
N ASP A 83 -1.96 -11.00 13.99
CA ASP A 83 -2.63 -10.48 15.19
C ASP A 83 -3.99 -9.87 14.85
N GLU A 84 -4.19 -9.45 13.60
CA GLU A 84 -5.46 -8.93 13.08
C GLU A 84 -5.70 -9.39 11.64
N THR A 85 -6.96 -9.73 11.35
CA THR A 85 -7.39 -10.18 10.03
C THR A 85 -8.64 -9.45 9.58
N ARG A 86 -8.54 -8.72 8.47
CA ARG A 86 -9.66 -8.06 7.78
C ARG A 86 -10.12 -8.94 6.63
N ASN A 87 -11.12 -9.79 6.90
CA ASN A 87 -11.77 -10.65 5.90
C ASN A 87 -13.30 -10.48 5.93
N PRO A 88 -13.85 -9.37 5.40
CA PRO A 88 -15.28 -9.09 5.46
C PRO A 88 -16.12 -10.25 4.93
N ASN A 89 -17.03 -10.75 5.77
CA ASN A 89 -17.92 -11.88 5.47
C ASN A 89 -17.20 -13.18 5.04
N GLY A 90 -15.89 -13.31 5.29
CA GLY A 90 -15.11 -14.48 4.89
C GLY A 90 -14.80 -14.57 3.38
N ASN A 91 -15.05 -13.50 2.62
CA ASN A 91 -15.07 -13.58 1.15
C ASN A 91 -13.85 -12.97 0.46
N THR A 92 -12.99 -12.25 1.17
CA THR A 92 -11.89 -11.51 0.54
C THR A 92 -10.55 -12.20 0.66
N LEU A 93 -10.36 -13.09 1.63
CA LEU A 93 -9.12 -13.86 1.81
C LEU A 93 -9.38 -15.36 1.59
N SER A 94 -8.49 -16.01 0.84
CA SER A 94 -8.49 -17.47 0.66
C SER A 94 -7.05 -17.97 0.54
N LEU A 95 -6.81 -19.22 0.97
CA LEU A 95 -5.56 -19.94 0.67
C LEU A 95 -5.79 -20.82 -0.55
N VAL A 96 -4.93 -20.70 -1.56
CA VAL A 96 -5.08 -21.40 -2.83
C VAL A 96 -3.85 -22.25 -3.12
N SER A 97 -4.06 -23.45 -3.68
CA SER A 97 -2.96 -24.27 -4.17
C SER A 97 -2.37 -23.68 -5.44
N LEU A 98 -1.05 -23.54 -5.46
CA LEU A 98 -0.29 -23.21 -6.66
C LEU A 98 -0.06 -24.52 -7.43
N LYS A 99 -0.61 -24.59 -8.65
CA LYS A 99 -0.54 -25.78 -9.51
C LYS A 99 0.62 -25.75 -10.51
N ASP A 100 1.37 -24.65 -10.53
CA ASP A 100 2.31 -24.32 -11.59
C ASP A 100 3.75 -24.31 -11.06
N ASP A 101 4.71 -24.69 -11.90
CA ASP A 101 6.16 -24.60 -11.66
C ASP A 101 6.66 -23.15 -11.48
N THR A 102 5.75 -22.16 -11.51
CA THR A 102 6.06 -20.73 -11.35
C THR A 102 5.92 -20.24 -9.92
N ALA A 103 5.42 -21.08 -9.00
CA ALA A 103 5.37 -20.74 -7.58
C ALA A 103 6.77 -20.30 -7.08
N PRO A 104 6.88 -19.15 -6.39
CA PRO A 104 8.18 -18.65 -5.97
C PRO A 104 8.79 -19.64 -4.97
N ILE A 105 7.98 -20.08 -4.01
CA ILE A 105 8.35 -21.03 -2.96
C ILE A 105 7.08 -21.82 -2.60
N GLY A 106 7.21 -23.10 -2.24
CA GLY A 106 6.06 -23.84 -1.69
C GLY A 106 5.01 -24.27 -2.73
N SER A 107 3.77 -24.39 -2.28
CA SER A 107 2.64 -24.95 -3.04
C SER A 107 1.30 -24.29 -2.72
N ARG A 108 1.28 -23.30 -1.82
CA ARG A 108 0.06 -22.60 -1.39
C ARG A 108 0.35 -21.11 -1.26
N SER A 109 -0.59 -20.26 -1.66
CA SER A 109 -0.44 -18.81 -1.49
C SER A 109 -1.69 -18.19 -0.88
N LEU A 110 -1.54 -16.99 -0.33
CA LEU A 110 -2.67 -16.13 -0.01
C LEU A 110 -3.23 -15.55 -1.31
N LYS A 111 -4.56 -15.60 -1.47
CA LYS A 111 -5.30 -14.88 -2.50
C LYS A 111 -6.20 -13.85 -1.83
N VAL A 112 -6.03 -12.59 -2.22
CA VAL A 112 -6.90 -11.48 -1.86
C VAL A 112 -7.82 -11.17 -3.05
N THR A 113 -9.14 -11.22 -2.82
CA THR A 113 -10.16 -10.87 -3.81
C THR A 113 -10.96 -9.69 -3.29
N ALA A 114 -10.85 -8.55 -3.96
CA ALA A 114 -11.62 -7.36 -3.64
C ALA A 114 -12.83 -7.22 -4.57
N HIS A 115 -13.99 -6.92 -4.01
CA HIS A 115 -15.25 -6.79 -4.74
C HIS A 115 -15.75 -5.35 -4.66
N LEU A 116 -15.53 -4.57 -5.73
CA LEU A 116 -15.87 -3.16 -5.75
C LEU A 116 -17.38 -2.95 -5.49
N GLY A 117 -17.69 -2.01 -4.60
CA GLY A 117 -19.07 -1.71 -4.18
C GLY A 117 -19.65 -2.68 -3.15
N LYS A 118 -18.94 -3.76 -2.79
CA LYS A 118 -19.32 -4.68 -1.70
C LYS A 118 -18.32 -4.66 -0.56
N ASP A 119 -17.04 -4.60 -0.88
CA ASP A 119 -15.93 -4.48 0.06
C ASP A 119 -14.78 -3.70 -0.58
N THR A 120 -13.69 -3.56 0.17
CA THR A 120 -12.45 -2.91 -0.27
C THR A 120 -11.29 -3.90 -0.24
N GLY A 121 -11.56 -5.18 -0.49
CA GLY A 121 -10.59 -6.27 -0.34
C GLY A 121 -10.37 -6.69 1.10
N GLY A 122 -9.20 -7.26 1.37
CA GLY A 122 -8.85 -7.80 2.68
C GLY A 122 -7.35 -7.70 2.94
N GLY A 123 -6.98 -8.03 4.16
CA GLY A 123 -5.58 -8.05 4.57
C GLY A 123 -5.39 -8.51 5.99
N MET A 124 -4.15 -8.63 6.39
CA MET A 124 -3.74 -9.05 7.74
C MET A 124 -2.68 -8.11 8.27
N THR A 125 -2.67 -7.91 9.59
CA THR A 125 -1.69 -7.03 10.26
C THR A 125 -0.94 -7.76 11.35
N LYS A 126 0.38 -7.62 11.33
CA LYS A 126 1.30 -8.16 12.32
C LYS A 126 1.97 -7.02 13.06
N TRP A 127 1.90 -7.04 14.38
CA TRP A 127 2.72 -6.22 15.25
C TRP A 127 3.93 -7.02 15.70
N PHE A 128 5.09 -6.37 15.76
CA PHE A 128 6.35 -7.07 15.99
C PHE A 128 7.35 -6.19 16.74
N PRO A 129 8.28 -6.79 17.51
CA PRO A 129 9.40 -6.04 18.07
C PRO A 129 10.26 -5.49 16.92
N SER A 130 10.34 -4.17 16.83
CA SER A 130 11.06 -3.48 15.76
C SER A 130 12.58 -3.65 15.87
N ALA A 131 13.29 -3.22 14.83
CA ALA A 131 14.73 -3.16 14.75
C ALA A 131 15.18 -1.79 14.20
N PRO A 132 16.46 -1.39 14.36
CA PRO A 132 16.97 -0.16 13.77
C PRO A 132 16.70 -0.07 12.26
N ASP A 133 16.98 -1.17 11.56
CA ASP A 133 16.62 -1.40 10.17
C ASP A 133 15.53 -2.47 10.11
N VAL A 134 14.42 -2.18 9.45
CA VAL A 134 13.33 -3.12 9.22
C VAL A 134 13.24 -3.41 7.74
N PHE A 135 13.54 -4.65 7.37
CA PHE A 135 13.38 -5.19 6.03
C PHE A 135 12.09 -5.99 5.96
N VAL A 136 11.35 -5.82 4.87
CA VAL A 136 10.15 -6.59 4.55
C VAL A 136 10.33 -7.16 3.16
N ARG A 137 10.07 -8.45 3.00
CA ARG A 137 9.97 -9.11 1.68
C ARG A 137 8.62 -9.81 1.58
N PHE A 138 8.00 -9.70 0.42
CA PHE A 138 6.86 -10.53 0.04
C PHE A 138 6.94 -10.84 -1.45
N TYR A 139 6.43 -11.99 -1.84
CA TYR A 139 6.14 -12.28 -3.24
C TYR A 139 4.73 -11.83 -3.57
N VAL A 140 4.54 -11.29 -4.77
CA VAL A 140 3.24 -10.86 -5.26
C VAL A 140 3.03 -11.30 -6.70
N ARG A 141 1.81 -11.73 -7.02
CA ARG A 141 1.34 -11.91 -8.40
C ARG A 141 0.01 -11.17 -8.57
N PHE A 142 -0.06 -10.29 -9.56
CA PHE A 142 -1.31 -9.64 -9.95
C PHE A 142 -2.02 -10.54 -10.97
N ALA A 143 -3.32 -10.79 -10.80
CA ALA A 143 -4.08 -11.52 -11.82
C ALA A 143 -4.07 -10.77 -13.17
N PRO A 144 -4.26 -11.46 -14.30
CA PRO A 144 -4.24 -10.83 -15.63
C PRO A 144 -5.18 -9.62 -15.77
N ASP A 145 -6.33 -9.69 -15.11
CA ASP A 145 -7.39 -8.69 -15.12
C ASP A 145 -7.29 -7.68 -13.97
N SER A 146 -6.31 -7.79 -13.06
CA SER A 146 -6.15 -6.82 -11.96
C SER A 146 -6.00 -5.39 -12.47
N ASP A 147 -6.76 -4.48 -11.91
CA ASP A 147 -6.73 -3.05 -12.19
C ASP A 147 -5.86 -2.32 -11.13
N TYR A 148 -5.97 -1.00 -11.04
CA TYR A 148 -5.26 -0.22 -10.03
C TYR A 148 -5.69 -0.59 -8.61
N ILE A 149 -4.70 -0.62 -7.72
CA ILE A 149 -4.87 -0.81 -6.28
C ILE A 149 -4.69 0.52 -5.58
N HIS A 150 -5.50 0.80 -4.57
CA HIS A 150 -5.48 2.05 -3.83
C HIS A 150 -4.47 2.03 -2.67
N HIS A 151 -4.48 0.97 -1.85
CA HIS A 151 -3.46 0.76 -0.81
C HIS A 151 -2.94 -0.67 -0.81
N PHE A 152 -1.67 -0.82 -0.42
CA PHE A 152 -0.96 -2.09 -0.48
C PHE A 152 -0.14 -2.34 0.80
N VAL A 153 1.01 -3.02 0.68
CA VAL A 153 1.82 -3.43 1.82
C VAL A 153 2.40 -2.22 2.54
N THR A 154 1.90 -1.97 3.76
CA THR A 154 2.21 -0.75 4.54
C THR A 154 2.90 -1.12 5.84
N LEU A 155 4.09 -0.57 6.06
CA LEU A 155 4.77 -0.55 7.35
C LEU A 155 4.41 0.74 8.11
N ARG A 156 3.87 0.57 9.31
CA ARG A 156 3.41 1.65 10.19
C ARG A 156 4.25 1.70 11.46
N ALA A 157 4.45 2.91 11.95
CA ALA A 157 5.01 3.14 13.26
C ALA A 157 3.94 3.40 14.30
N ASN A 158 4.09 2.74 15.45
CA ASN A 158 3.23 2.89 16.61
C ASN A 158 4.10 3.14 17.85
N ARG A 159 3.54 3.83 18.84
CA ARG A 159 4.20 4.15 20.12
C ARG A 159 4.46 2.94 21.02
N GLY A 160 3.86 1.79 20.72
CA GLY A 160 4.00 0.58 21.51
C GLY A 160 3.34 -0.62 20.83
N LEU A 161 3.43 -1.79 21.47
CA LEU A 161 2.86 -3.06 20.97
C LEU A 161 1.60 -3.49 21.71
N THR A 162 1.20 -2.77 22.76
CA THR A 162 0.08 -3.13 23.63
C THR A 162 -0.90 -1.97 23.80
N GLY A 163 -2.09 -2.28 24.31
CA GLY A 163 -3.13 -1.28 24.62
C GLY A 163 -3.52 -0.43 23.42
N GLY A 164 -3.85 0.84 23.66
CA GLY A 164 -4.15 1.80 22.60
C GLY A 164 -2.92 2.21 21.77
N ASP A 165 -1.71 2.09 22.33
CA ASP A 165 -0.49 2.55 21.67
C ASP A 165 -0.17 1.74 20.42
N ARG A 166 -0.52 0.45 20.37
CA ARG A 166 -0.38 -0.36 19.15
C ARG A 166 -1.18 0.16 17.96
N TRP A 167 -2.17 1.01 18.20
CA TRP A 167 -3.04 1.56 17.15
C TRP A 167 -2.71 3.01 16.76
N SER A 168 -1.72 3.63 17.38
CA SER A 168 -1.36 5.04 17.16
C SER A 168 -0.98 5.37 15.71
N GLY A 169 -0.47 4.39 14.96
CA GLY A 169 -0.10 4.50 13.55
C GLY A 169 -1.24 4.37 12.54
N PHE A 170 -2.47 4.03 12.98
CA PHE A 170 -3.60 3.74 12.09
C PHE A 170 -4.48 4.97 11.87
N GLY A 171 -4.96 5.13 10.62
CA GLY A 171 -5.79 6.26 10.22
C GLY A 171 -4.99 7.56 10.00
N GLY A 172 -5.68 8.71 10.11
CA GLY A 172 -5.06 10.03 9.97
C GLY A 172 -4.72 10.48 8.54
N ALA A 173 -5.29 9.82 7.52
CA ALA A 173 -5.15 10.25 6.13
C ALA A 173 -5.62 11.71 5.95
N GLY A 174 -4.87 12.49 5.17
CA GLY A 174 -5.12 13.92 4.97
C GLY A 174 -4.48 14.83 6.02
N ASN A 175 -4.02 14.28 7.16
CA ASN A 175 -3.39 15.04 8.25
C ASN A 175 -1.88 14.82 8.27
N ARG A 176 -1.10 15.86 8.59
CA ARG A 176 0.35 15.74 8.81
C ARG A 176 0.61 14.97 10.10
N PRO A 177 1.48 13.94 10.12
CA PRO A 177 1.91 13.33 11.37
C PRO A 177 2.64 14.35 12.28
N PRO A 178 2.51 14.25 13.61
CA PRO A 178 3.16 15.20 14.53
C PRO A 178 4.64 14.91 14.79
N GLY A 179 5.12 13.68 14.55
CA GLY A 179 6.52 13.26 14.74
C GLY A 179 6.74 12.27 15.88
N ASP A 180 5.80 12.22 16.82
CA ASP A 180 5.83 11.41 18.05
C ASP A 180 4.66 10.40 18.13
N GLN A 181 3.69 10.47 17.21
CA GLN A 181 2.53 9.57 17.22
C GLN A 181 2.52 8.53 16.09
N ARG A 182 2.93 8.90 14.88
CA ARG A 182 2.92 8.01 13.71
C ARG A 182 3.88 8.45 12.63
N PHE A 183 4.32 7.48 11.84
CA PHE A 183 4.81 7.62 10.48
C PHE A 183 4.49 6.31 9.74
N SER A 184 4.54 6.32 8.43
CA SER A 184 4.35 5.09 7.64
C SER A 184 5.05 5.17 6.31
N THR A 185 5.38 4.01 5.75
CA THR A 185 5.76 3.87 4.35
C THR A 185 5.11 2.62 3.79
N ALA A 186 4.68 2.69 2.53
CA ALA A 186 4.08 1.57 1.82
C ALA A 186 4.73 1.42 0.46
N LEU A 187 5.07 0.19 0.07
CA LEU A 187 5.46 -0.11 -1.30
C LEU A 187 4.19 -0.45 -2.07
N GLU A 188 3.75 0.47 -2.93
CA GLU A 188 2.45 0.39 -3.59
C GLU A 188 2.59 0.50 -5.12
N PRO A 189 1.76 -0.22 -5.88
CA PRO A 189 1.59 0.05 -7.31
C PRO A 189 0.90 1.40 -7.50
N TRP A 190 1.37 2.22 -8.43
CA TRP A 190 0.77 3.52 -8.72
C TRP A 190 0.71 3.82 -10.22
N GLY A 191 -0.47 4.19 -10.71
CA GLY A 191 -0.78 4.35 -12.14
C GLY A 191 -0.46 5.71 -12.77
N ASN A 192 0.06 6.68 -11.99
CA ASN A 192 0.31 8.05 -12.45
C ASN A 192 -0.89 8.68 -13.17
N TRP A 193 -2.04 8.74 -12.49
CA TRP A 193 -3.28 9.25 -13.08
C TRP A 193 -3.63 8.56 -14.40
N SER A 194 -3.47 7.23 -14.42
CA SER A 194 -3.67 6.35 -15.57
C SER A 194 -2.72 6.57 -16.75
N LYS A 195 -1.65 7.36 -16.60
CA LYS A 195 -0.58 7.46 -17.61
C LYS A 195 0.19 6.14 -17.76
N TRP A 196 0.28 5.33 -16.70
CA TRP A 196 0.90 4.00 -16.75
C TRP A 196 -0.17 2.93 -16.61
N PRO A 197 -0.15 1.89 -17.47
CA PRO A 197 -1.17 0.85 -17.45
C PRO A 197 -1.20 0.15 -16.08
N ALA A 198 -2.40 -0.28 -15.68
CA ALA A 198 -2.60 -1.00 -14.42
C ALA A 198 -1.70 -2.26 -14.31
N PRO A 199 -1.16 -2.56 -13.11
CA PRO A 199 -1.42 -1.85 -11.85
C PRO A 199 -0.56 -0.57 -11.68
N GLY A 200 0.35 -0.29 -12.61
CA GLY A 200 1.17 0.93 -12.64
C GLY A 200 2.66 0.62 -12.52
N ARG A 201 3.39 1.47 -11.80
CA ARG A 201 4.80 1.29 -11.44
C ARG A 201 4.96 1.25 -9.92
N TRP A 202 6.05 0.67 -9.44
CA TRP A 202 6.36 0.64 -8.02
C TRP A 202 6.68 2.04 -7.48
N ASN A 203 6.18 2.32 -6.28
CA ASN A 203 6.35 3.60 -5.65
C ASN A 203 6.24 3.44 -4.12
N PHE A 204 7.07 4.16 -3.38
CA PHE A 204 6.80 4.38 -1.97
C PHE A 204 5.74 5.44 -1.78
N TYR A 205 4.80 5.19 -0.86
CA TYR A 205 3.84 6.18 -0.39
C TYR A 205 4.06 6.40 1.11
N SER A 206 4.74 7.50 1.46
CA SER A 206 5.27 7.71 2.82
C SER A 206 4.69 8.93 3.52
N TYR A 207 4.42 8.78 4.82
CA TYR A 207 3.95 9.84 5.74
C TYR A 207 4.95 10.02 6.87
N TRP A 208 5.38 11.26 7.12
CA TRP A 208 6.18 11.63 8.29
C TRP A 208 5.98 13.11 8.61
N HIS A 209 6.50 13.59 9.74
CA HIS A 209 6.17 14.93 10.24
C HIS A 209 6.79 16.10 9.46
N GLN A 210 7.77 15.84 8.60
CA GLN A 210 8.38 16.84 7.71
C GLN A 210 7.94 16.67 6.24
N MET A 211 6.92 15.84 5.99
CA MET A 211 6.39 15.59 4.66
C MET A 211 5.80 16.87 4.04
N LYS A 212 5.78 16.94 2.71
CA LYS A 212 5.21 18.08 1.98
C LYS A 212 3.70 17.91 1.85
N ALA A 213 2.97 19.00 2.03
CA ALA A 213 1.55 19.05 1.70
C ALA A 213 1.35 18.85 0.19
N SER A 214 0.20 18.30 -0.17
CA SER A 214 -0.27 18.25 -1.55
C SER A 214 -0.84 19.60 -2.00
N PRO A 215 -1.06 19.81 -3.31
CA PRO A 215 -1.57 21.09 -3.81
C PRO A 215 -2.91 21.53 -3.25
N ASP A 216 -3.72 20.60 -2.72
CA ASP A 216 -4.99 20.88 -2.05
C ASP A 216 -4.83 21.32 -0.59
N GLY A 217 -3.59 21.51 -0.12
CA GLY A 217 -3.26 21.88 1.26
C GLY A 217 -3.36 20.74 2.27
N ARG A 218 -3.81 19.55 1.85
CA ARG A 218 -3.89 18.35 2.70
C ARG A 218 -2.58 17.59 2.66
N TYR A 219 -2.40 16.69 3.62
CA TYR A 219 -1.24 15.82 3.70
C TYR A 219 -1.60 14.42 3.23
N TRP A 220 -1.27 14.15 1.97
CA TRP A 220 -1.27 12.83 1.35
C TRP A 220 0.17 12.34 1.29
N GLY A 221 0.37 11.02 1.31
CA GLY A 221 1.71 10.43 1.32
C GLY A 221 2.57 10.97 0.18
N ASN A 222 3.84 11.28 0.46
CA ASN A 222 4.76 11.65 -0.61
C ASN A 222 5.19 10.40 -1.38
N GLY A 223 5.23 10.54 -2.70
CA GLY A 223 5.69 9.49 -3.62
C GLY A 223 7.21 9.48 -3.74
N PHE A 224 7.83 8.30 -3.64
CA PHE A 224 9.25 8.11 -3.96
C PHE A 224 9.43 6.95 -4.94
N ARG A 225 10.13 7.24 -6.03
CA ARG A 225 10.36 6.32 -7.14
C ARG A 225 11.53 6.84 -8.00
N PRO A 226 12.28 5.94 -8.66
CA PRO A 226 13.25 6.36 -9.66
C PRO A 226 12.56 7.08 -10.82
N GLU A 227 13.34 7.88 -11.55
CA GLU A 227 12.86 8.61 -12.73
C GLU A 227 12.34 7.65 -13.81
N THR A 228 13.01 6.53 -14.00
CA THR A 228 12.62 5.49 -14.93
C THR A 228 12.60 4.12 -14.26
N GLN A 229 11.59 3.32 -14.59
CA GLN A 229 11.42 1.93 -14.20
C GLN A 229 10.37 1.27 -15.11
N PRO A 230 10.39 -0.06 -15.27
CA PRO A 230 9.35 -0.77 -16.01
C PRO A 230 7.99 -0.66 -15.32
N ASN A 231 6.92 -0.91 -16.09
CA ASN A 231 5.61 -1.15 -15.50
C ASN A 231 5.61 -2.49 -14.78
N ILE A 232 4.78 -2.59 -13.75
CA ILE A 232 4.57 -3.84 -13.01
C ILE A 232 3.91 -4.83 -13.96
N SER A 233 4.51 -6.01 -14.07
CA SER A 233 3.97 -7.06 -14.89
C SER A 233 2.90 -7.85 -14.13
N LYS A 234 1.84 -8.24 -14.84
CA LYS A 234 0.81 -9.15 -14.31
C LYS A 234 1.19 -10.59 -14.61
N ASP A 235 0.49 -11.50 -13.95
CA ASP A 235 0.52 -12.94 -14.17
C ASP A 235 1.89 -13.61 -13.96
N GLN A 236 2.78 -12.95 -13.23
CA GLN A 236 4.06 -13.50 -12.79
C GLN A 236 4.30 -13.15 -11.33
N TRP A 237 5.07 -13.99 -10.66
CA TRP A 237 5.53 -13.72 -9.30
C TRP A 237 6.67 -12.72 -9.32
N ILE A 238 6.59 -11.73 -8.43
CA ILE A 238 7.55 -10.65 -8.27
C ILE A 238 8.02 -10.68 -6.82
N CYS A 239 9.33 -10.70 -6.60
CA CYS A 239 9.89 -10.53 -5.26
C CYS A 239 9.96 -9.02 -4.95
N CYS A 240 9.11 -8.57 -4.06
CA CYS A 240 9.11 -7.19 -3.58
C CYS A 240 9.81 -7.11 -2.23
N GLU A 241 10.77 -6.20 -2.10
CA GLU A 241 11.44 -5.92 -0.84
C GLU A 241 11.45 -4.44 -0.55
N PHE A 242 11.32 -4.06 0.71
CA PHE A 242 11.62 -2.70 1.15
C PHE A 242 12.26 -2.66 2.52
N MET A 243 12.98 -1.57 2.77
CA MET A 243 13.66 -1.28 4.02
C MET A 243 13.23 0.09 4.51
N LEU A 244 13.06 0.21 5.83
CA LEU A 244 13.07 1.47 6.55
C LEU A 244 14.14 1.43 7.64
N ARG A 245 15.02 2.43 7.63
CA ARG A 245 15.97 2.72 8.71
C ARG A 245 15.43 3.86 9.54
N HIS A 246 15.24 3.61 10.82
CA HIS A 246 14.88 4.67 11.76
C HIS A 246 15.97 5.72 11.83
N ASN A 247 15.53 6.96 12.05
CA ASN A 247 16.44 8.04 12.41
C ASN A 247 16.72 8.05 13.92
N THR A 248 17.85 8.65 14.29
CA THR A 248 18.06 9.18 15.64
C THR A 248 17.00 10.26 15.89
N PRO A 249 16.20 10.20 16.98
CA PRO A 249 15.09 11.13 17.17
C PRO A 249 15.47 12.61 16.97
N GLY A 250 14.76 13.28 16.08
CA GLY A 250 15.01 14.69 15.74
C GLY A 250 16.12 14.94 14.71
N GLN A 251 16.92 13.94 14.35
CA GLN A 251 17.93 14.02 13.29
C GLN A 251 17.38 13.48 11.96
N ALA A 252 17.92 13.99 10.86
CA ALA A 252 17.55 13.59 9.50
C ALA A 252 18.50 12.51 8.96
N ASP A 253 18.74 11.44 9.73
CA ASP A 253 19.64 10.32 9.39
C ASP A 253 18.90 9.01 9.08
N GLY A 254 17.56 9.06 8.98
CA GLY A 254 16.73 7.93 8.55
C GLY A 254 16.73 7.73 7.04
N GLU A 255 16.36 6.52 6.63
CA GLU A 255 16.40 6.09 5.23
C GLU A 255 15.22 5.19 4.87
N GLN A 256 14.95 5.06 3.57
CA GLN A 256 14.13 3.98 3.01
C GLN A 256 14.66 3.55 1.64
N ALA A 257 14.49 2.27 1.30
CA ALA A 257 14.89 1.72 0.01
C ALA A 257 13.97 0.57 -0.40
N TYR A 258 13.86 0.31 -1.71
CA TYR A 258 13.14 -0.88 -2.18
C TYR A 258 13.85 -1.59 -3.33
N TRP A 259 13.62 -2.89 -3.41
CA TRP A 259 14.12 -3.79 -4.43
C TRP A 259 12.97 -4.51 -5.10
N ILE A 260 13.17 -4.86 -6.36
CA ILE A 260 12.26 -5.69 -7.15
C ILE A 260 13.11 -6.76 -7.80
N ASP A 261 12.81 -8.02 -7.51
CA ASP A 261 13.55 -9.20 -7.97
C ASP A 261 15.04 -9.13 -7.63
N GLY A 262 15.35 -8.69 -6.41
CA GLY A 262 16.71 -8.53 -5.89
C GLY A 262 17.46 -7.30 -6.41
N GLU A 263 16.91 -6.56 -7.37
CA GLU A 263 17.53 -5.33 -7.90
C GLU A 263 17.12 -4.11 -7.06
N LEU A 264 18.10 -3.40 -6.48
CA LEU A 264 17.86 -2.12 -5.80
C LEU A 264 17.31 -1.08 -6.78
N ARG A 265 16.07 -0.66 -6.59
CA ARG A 265 15.39 0.31 -7.48
C ARG A 265 15.52 1.74 -7.00
N GLY A 266 15.68 1.95 -5.71
CA GLY A 266 15.87 3.28 -5.17
C GLY A 266 16.21 3.29 -3.70
N HIS A 267 17.04 4.25 -3.31
CA HIS A 267 17.45 4.52 -1.95
C HIS A 267 17.33 6.02 -1.69
N TRP A 268 16.51 6.36 -0.69
CA TRP A 268 16.31 7.72 -0.23
C TRP A 268 16.77 7.85 1.21
N LYS A 269 17.50 8.93 1.49
CA LYS A 269 18.10 9.24 2.80
C LYS A 269 17.62 10.61 3.26
N GLY A 270 17.94 10.97 4.49
CA GLY A 270 17.64 12.31 5.00
C GLY A 270 16.30 12.42 5.71
N PHE A 271 15.73 11.30 6.16
CA PHE A 271 14.43 11.31 6.83
C PHE A 271 14.61 11.56 8.33
N ASN A 272 13.84 12.49 8.87
CA ASN A 272 13.50 12.54 10.29
C ASN A 272 12.12 11.88 10.43
N TRP A 273 12.10 10.54 10.52
CA TRP A 273 10.85 9.78 10.63
C TRP A 273 10.12 10.10 11.93
N ARG A 274 10.89 10.23 13.02
CA ARG A 274 10.38 10.41 14.39
C ARG A 274 11.18 11.41 15.22
N THR A 275 10.50 12.04 16.17
CA THR A 275 11.08 12.88 17.21
C THR A 275 11.11 12.21 18.58
N ASP A 276 10.50 11.03 18.71
CA ASP A 276 10.44 10.23 19.94
C ASP A 276 10.98 8.83 19.69
N GLN A 277 11.87 8.35 20.57
CA GLN A 277 12.47 7.02 20.51
C GLN A 277 11.44 5.89 20.69
N ALA A 278 10.32 6.12 21.37
CA ALA A 278 9.27 5.12 21.57
C ALA A 278 8.48 4.83 20.29
N LEU A 279 8.44 5.76 19.34
CA LEU A 279 7.73 5.58 18.08
C LEU A 279 8.55 4.68 17.12
N GLN A 280 8.15 3.43 16.96
CA GLN A 280 8.89 2.43 16.18
C GLN A 280 8.05 1.88 15.03
N ALA A 281 8.65 1.63 13.87
CA ALA A 281 8.06 0.91 12.75
C ALA A 281 7.85 -0.56 13.14
N ASN A 282 6.64 -0.89 13.57
CA ASN A 282 6.37 -2.10 14.35
C ASN A 282 5.00 -2.72 14.06
N ALA A 283 4.34 -2.29 12.98
CA ALA A 283 3.17 -2.97 12.44
C ALA A 283 3.23 -3.02 10.92
N LEU A 284 3.11 -4.23 10.36
CA LEU A 284 3.04 -4.44 8.93
C LEU A 284 1.63 -4.91 8.57
N THR A 285 1.00 -4.22 7.61
CA THR A 285 -0.25 -4.69 6.99
C THR A 285 0.05 -5.19 5.59
N LEU A 286 -0.26 -6.47 5.35
CA LEU A 286 -0.28 -7.08 4.02
C LEU A 286 -1.72 -7.03 3.52
N GLU A 287 -1.99 -6.20 2.51
CA GLU A 287 -3.35 -6.06 1.98
C GLU A 287 -3.37 -5.71 0.49
N SER A 288 -4.52 -5.98 -0.14
CA SER A 288 -4.92 -5.34 -1.39
C SER A 288 -6.20 -4.59 -1.13
N TYR A 289 -6.10 -3.26 -1.05
CA TYR A 289 -7.23 -2.37 -0.79
C TYR A 289 -7.61 -1.59 -2.04
N VAL A 290 -8.89 -1.62 -2.41
CA VAL A 290 -9.40 -0.96 -3.61
C VAL A 290 -10.58 -0.05 -3.28
N THR A 291 -10.72 1.03 -4.05
CA THR A 291 -11.91 1.88 -4.04
C THR A 291 -12.27 2.31 -5.45
N ASP A 292 -13.48 2.83 -5.60
CA ASP A 292 -14.05 3.32 -6.86
C ASP A 292 -13.35 4.58 -7.42
N ARG A 293 -12.52 5.21 -6.60
CA ARG A 293 -11.62 6.30 -6.99
C ARG A 293 -10.38 5.81 -7.76
N TRP A 294 -9.97 4.56 -7.59
CA TRP A 294 -8.78 3.98 -8.26
C TRP A 294 -9.13 3.02 -9.40
N THR A 295 -10.14 2.17 -9.20
CA THR A 295 -10.48 1.10 -10.13
C THR A 295 -11.95 1.18 -10.52
N LYS A 296 -12.27 0.79 -11.75
CA LYS A 296 -13.65 0.48 -12.18
C LYS A 296 -13.88 -1.02 -12.37
N ASN A 297 -12.82 -1.82 -12.28
CA ASN A 297 -12.94 -3.27 -12.31
C ASN A 297 -13.72 -3.77 -11.08
N PRO A 298 -14.85 -4.50 -11.27
CA PRO A 298 -15.66 -5.00 -10.17
C PRO A 298 -14.94 -6.01 -9.28
N ILE A 299 -13.94 -6.74 -9.80
CA ILE A 299 -13.20 -7.75 -9.05
C ILE A 299 -11.71 -7.55 -9.27
N ASN A 300 -10.96 -7.32 -8.19
CA ASN A 300 -9.50 -7.23 -8.24
C ASN A 300 -8.88 -8.38 -7.44
N VAL A 301 -8.00 -9.14 -8.08
CA VAL A 301 -7.35 -10.30 -7.45
C VAL A 301 -5.84 -10.05 -7.33
N VAL A 302 -5.29 -10.30 -6.16
CA VAL A 302 -3.84 -10.29 -5.92
C VAL A 302 -3.47 -11.51 -5.10
N TYR A 303 -2.36 -12.13 -5.46
CA TYR A 303 -1.77 -13.22 -4.70
C TYR A 303 -0.55 -12.72 -3.95
N PHE A 304 -0.39 -13.17 -2.71
CA PHE A 304 0.80 -12.94 -1.89
C PHE A 304 1.38 -14.27 -1.43
N ASP A 305 2.69 -14.30 -1.32
CA ASP A 305 3.41 -15.46 -0.84
C ASP A 305 4.68 -15.07 -0.08
N ASN A 306 5.15 -15.97 0.78
CA ASN A 306 6.41 -15.91 1.51
C ASN A 306 6.75 -14.53 2.07
N LEU A 307 5.89 -14.05 2.98
CA LEU A 307 6.14 -12.82 3.69
C LEU A 307 7.24 -13.02 4.74
N VAL A 308 8.19 -12.08 4.80
CA VAL A 308 9.24 -12.02 5.82
C VAL A 308 9.40 -10.59 6.32
N ILE A 309 9.62 -10.46 7.63
CA ILE A 309 10.13 -9.26 8.29
C ILE A 309 11.47 -9.63 8.93
N ALA A 310 12.52 -8.84 8.67
CA ALA A 310 13.86 -9.08 9.16
C ALA A 310 14.59 -7.79 9.54
N SER A 311 15.70 -7.92 10.26
CA SER A 311 16.62 -6.83 10.61
C SER A 311 17.81 -6.68 9.65
N GLN A 312 17.89 -7.53 8.63
CA GLN A 312 18.92 -7.53 7.59
C GLN A 312 18.30 -7.77 6.23
N TYR A 313 19.05 -7.44 5.17
CA TYR A 313 18.60 -7.65 3.79
C TYR A 313 18.29 -9.13 3.52
N ILE A 314 17.09 -9.38 2.98
CA ILE A 314 16.50 -10.72 2.86
C ILE A 314 16.96 -11.37 1.56
N GLY A 315 16.82 -10.68 0.44
CA GLY A 315 17.06 -11.19 -0.89
C GLY A 315 15.91 -12.08 -1.40
N PRO A 316 15.80 -12.26 -2.73
CA PRO A 316 14.90 -13.24 -3.31
C PRO A 316 15.40 -14.65 -2.98
N GLU A 317 14.46 -15.56 -2.77
CA GLU A 317 14.73 -16.99 -2.84
C GLU A 317 14.70 -17.47 -4.28
N LYS A 318 15.52 -18.50 -4.54
CA LYS A 318 15.56 -19.16 -5.84
C LYS A 318 14.28 -19.98 -6.01
N PRO A 319 13.54 -19.80 -7.12
CA PRO A 319 12.43 -20.68 -7.48
C PRO A 319 12.89 -22.14 -7.53
N ARG A 320 11.96 -23.07 -7.31
CA ARG A 320 12.22 -24.52 -7.44
C ARG A 320 12.52 -24.91 -8.88
#